data_AF-A0A7C5LSG4-F1
#
_entry.id   AF-A0A7C5LSG4-F1
#
_cell.length_a   1.000
_cell.length_b   1.000
_cell.length_c   1.000
_cell.angle_alpha   90.00
_cell.angle_beta   90.00
_cell.angle_gamma   90.00
#
_symmetry.space_group_name_H-M   'P 1'
#
loop_
_entity.id
_entity.type
_entity.pdbx_description
1 polymer ?
#
loop_
_entity_poly.entity_id
_entity_poly.type
_entity_poly.pdbx_seq_one_letter_code
_entity_poly.pdbx_strand_id
1 'polypeptide(L)'
;MKDALEAMFHGKCAYCETFYASTQPLDVEHFRPKGAVADADGHPGYWWLAMEWNNLLPSCIDCNRKRNQITPSGDTSQVRLLENTAGFNAATVLGSGKKDSFPIADTGTRASAPGDPLAGEKALLLNPCEDDPDAHLSYHFDPDHPVSLVLARPLPADPDYSGADGLSLRGATSIHVYGLNRLRLVQARTALLRRLEFLAGLAVDLKLLADRLQARADPDLQAAGAQISGFGDAVVAEMARMGRPDRPYSAAVTAWMADFVRRLETA
;
A
#
# COMPACT_ATOMS: atom_id res chain seq x y z
N MET A 1 19.41 17.15 0.96
CA MET A 1 17.96 17.03 1.20
C MET A 1 17.36 15.90 0.39
N LYS A 2 17.35 15.97 -0.95
CA LYS A 2 16.80 14.91 -1.82
C LYS A 2 17.43 13.53 -1.56
N ASP A 3 18.76 13.45 -1.49
CA ASP A 3 19.47 12.20 -1.23
C ASP A 3 19.10 11.58 0.13
N ALA A 4 18.83 12.40 1.15
CA ALA A 4 18.41 11.93 2.45
C ALA A 4 16.96 11.39 2.43
N LEU A 5 16.06 12.03 1.68
CA LEU A 5 14.70 11.51 1.46
C LEU A 5 14.72 10.21 0.65
N GLU A 6 15.55 10.12 -0.39
CA GLU A 6 15.72 8.89 -1.17
C GLU A 6 16.30 7.76 -0.32
N ALA A 7 17.30 8.05 0.51
CA ALA A 7 17.86 7.05 1.43
C ALA A 7 16.80 6.55 2.43
N MET A 8 15.98 7.45 2.98
CA MET A 8 14.92 7.12 3.95
C MET A 8 13.84 6.20 3.37
N PHE A 9 13.52 6.33 2.09
CA PHE A 9 12.52 5.51 1.41
C PHE A 9 13.11 4.50 0.41
N HIS A 10 14.42 4.25 0.47
CA HIS A 10 15.12 3.31 -0.41
C HIS A 10 14.89 3.57 -1.92
N GLY A 11 14.77 4.85 -2.33
CA GLY A 11 14.49 5.25 -3.71
C GLY A 11 13.05 4.96 -4.19
N LYS A 12 12.13 4.66 -3.26
CA LYS A 12 10.71 4.42 -3.51
C LYS A 12 9.87 5.66 -3.23
N CYS A 13 8.71 5.71 -3.87
CA CYS A 13 7.64 6.65 -3.52
C CYS A 13 7.11 6.33 -2.11
N ALA A 14 7.04 7.34 -1.25
CA ALA A 14 6.53 7.22 0.11
C ALA A 14 5.09 6.70 0.20
N TYR A 15 4.28 6.91 -0.85
CA TYR A 15 2.87 6.50 -0.87
C TYR A 15 2.63 5.16 -1.58
N CYS A 16 3.13 5.01 -2.81
CA CYS A 16 2.81 3.85 -3.65
C CYS A 16 3.92 2.80 -3.71
N GLU A 17 5.06 3.04 -3.06
CA GLU A 17 6.23 2.17 -3.02
C GLU A 17 6.87 1.81 -4.37
N THR A 18 6.43 2.39 -5.48
CA THR A 18 7.08 2.23 -6.78
C THR A 18 8.47 2.87 -6.74
N PHE A 19 9.49 2.17 -7.23
CA PHE A 19 10.80 2.76 -7.52
C PHE A 19 10.68 3.79 -8.64
N TYR A 20 11.11 5.02 -8.37
CA TYR A 20 11.21 6.07 -9.39
C TYR A 20 12.66 6.48 -9.65
N ALA A 21 13.58 6.23 -8.71
CA ALA A 21 14.96 6.74 -8.76
C ALA A 21 15.74 6.36 -10.04
N SER A 22 15.38 5.24 -10.68
CA SER A 22 16.01 4.78 -11.93
C SER A 22 15.40 5.37 -13.21
N THR A 23 14.25 6.03 -13.15
CA THR A 23 13.47 6.40 -14.35
C THR A 23 12.96 7.84 -14.34
N GLN A 24 12.82 8.49 -13.18
CA GLN A 24 12.25 9.81 -13.05
C GLN A 24 12.96 10.61 -11.95
N PRO A 25 13.11 11.94 -12.11
CA PRO A 25 13.60 12.78 -11.03
C PRO A 25 12.62 12.78 -9.85
N LEU A 26 13.16 12.79 -8.63
CA LEU A 26 12.38 12.89 -7.40
C LEU A 26 11.56 14.20 -7.34
N ASP A 27 10.24 14.05 -7.12
CA ASP A 27 9.35 15.12 -6.67
C ASP A 27 9.32 15.12 -5.13
N VAL A 28 9.81 16.21 -4.54
CA VAL A 28 9.68 16.46 -3.09
C VAL A 28 8.27 16.96 -2.82
N GLU A 29 7.48 16.12 -2.16
CA GLU A 29 6.11 16.43 -1.80
C GLU A 29 6.00 17.08 -0.44
N HIS A 30 5.02 17.96 -0.29
CA HIS A 30 4.66 18.54 1.00
C HIS A 30 3.42 17.85 1.55
N PHE A 31 3.49 17.17 2.68
CA PHE A 31 2.33 16.51 3.28
C PHE A 31 1.17 17.50 3.53
N ARG A 32 1.50 18.65 4.12
CA ARG A 32 0.65 19.86 4.16
C ARG A 32 1.00 20.77 2.99
N PRO A 33 0.06 21.03 2.05
CA PRO A 33 0.34 21.77 0.82
C PRO A 33 0.85 23.19 1.05
N LYS A 34 1.97 23.55 0.41
CA LYS A 34 2.60 24.87 0.59
C LYS A 34 1.76 26.07 0.13
N GLY A 35 1.07 25.96 -1.01
CA GLY A 35 0.57 27.14 -1.73
C GLY A 35 -0.94 27.32 -1.81
N ALA A 36 -1.71 26.27 -1.55
CA ALA A 36 -3.19 26.29 -1.54
C ALA A 36 -3.71 24.97 -0.95
N VAL A 37 -4.96 24.95 -0.51
CA VAL A 37 -5.66 23.74 -0.08
C VAL A 37 -6.93 23.60 -0.92
N ALA A 38 -7.06 22.51 -1.67
CA ALA A 38 -8.18 22.32 -2.60
C ALA A 38 -9.55 22.32 -1.90
N ASP A 39 -9.59 21.81 -0.68
CA ASP A 39 -10.82 21.62 0.10
C ASP A 39 -11.13 22.84 1.01
N ALA A 40 -10.37 23.94 0.90
CA ALA A 40 -10.57 25.16 1.68
C ALA A 40 -10.26 26.42 0.85
N ASP A 41 -11.30 27.00 0.26
CA ASP A 41 -11.17 28.21 -0.56
C ASP A 41 -10.59 29.38 0.24
N GLY A 42 -9.69 30.14 -0.37
CA GLY A 42 -8.97 31.24 0.29
C GLY A 42 -7.84 30.83 1.24
N HIS A 43 -7.57 29.53 1.47
CA HIS A 43 -6.46 29.12 2.31
C HIS A 43 -5.10 29.41 1.63
N PRO A 44 -4.16 30.15 2.26
CA PRO A 44 -2.89 30.56 1.65
C PRO A 44 -1.86 29.42 1.49
N GLY A 45 -2.28 28.17 1.73
CA GLY A 45 -1.40 27.03 1.99
C GLY A 45 -0.58 27.15 3.28
N TYR A 46 0.12 26.06 3.61
CA TYR A 46 0.99 25.92 4.78
C TYR A 46 2.41 26.39 4.43
N TRP A 47 2.55 27.62 3.94
CA TRP A 47 3.82 28.14 3.46
C TRP A 47 4.91 28.14 4.54
N TRP A 48 4.53 28.25 5.81
CA TRP A 48 5.44 28.19 6.96
C TRP A 48 5.98 26.79 7.24
N LEU A 49 5.34 25.74 6.71
CA LEU A 49 5.82 24.35 6.81
C LEU A 49 6.56 23.89 5.55
N ALA A 50 6.79 24.79 4.58
CA ALA A 50 7.37 24.43 3.28
C ALA A 50 8.78 23.84 3.37
N MET A 51 9.53 24.19 4.40
CA MET A 51 10.93 23.76 4.59
C MET A 51 11.10 22.85 5.81
N GLU A 52 9.99 22.48 6.46
CA GLU A 52 10.00 21.62 7.64
C GLU A 52 10.21 20.17 7.23
N TRP A 53 11.22 19.50 7.80
CA TRP A 53 11.62 18.15 7.39
C TRP A 53 10.48 17.13 7.52
N ASN A 54 9.69 17.22 8.59
CA ASN A 54 8.52 16.36 8.82
C ASN A 54 7.35 16.60 7.86
N ASN A 55 7.40 17.68 7.06
CA ASN A 55 6.42 17.98 6.03
C ASN A 55 6.89 17.52 4.64
N LEU A 56 8.12 17.04 4.48
CA LEU A 56 8.72 16.69 3.18
C LEU A 56 8.77 15.17 2.98
N LEU A 57 8.23 14.70 1.86
CA LEU A 57 8.18 13.28 1.50
C LEU A 57 8.70 13.07 0.07
N PRO A 58 9.43 11.98 -0.20
CA PRO A 58 9.74 11.60 -1.57
C PRO A 58 8.52 10.98 -2.24
N SER A 59 8.14 11.48 -3.41
CA SER A 59 6.95 11.01 -4.11
C SER A 59 7.20 10.86 -5.59
N CYS A 60 6.45 9.97 -6.25
CA CYS A 60 6.39 9.94 -7.69
C CYS A 60 5.37 10.98 -8.22
N ILE A 61 5.55 11.36 -9.48
CA ILE A 61 4.70 12.33 -10.18
C ILE A 61 3.21 11.92 -10.15
N ASP A 62 2.91 10.61 -10.17
CA ASP A 62 1.53 10.11 -10.13
C ASP A 62 0.84 10.35 -8.80
N CYS A 63 1.58 10.29 -7.69
CA CYS A 63 1.01 10.48 -6.36
C CYS A 63 0.99 11.95 -5.96
N ASN A 64 1.96 12.74 -6.43
CA ASN A 64 2.04 14.16 -6.10
C ASN A 64 1.13 15.02 -6.99
N ARG A 65 1.08 14.81 -8.31
CA ARG A 65 0.37 15.74 -9.20
C ARG A 65 -1.03 15.25 -9.53
N LYS A 66 -2.01 16.16 -9.53
CA LYS A 66 -3.39 15.88 -9.98
C LYS A 66 -3.38 15.38 -11.42
N ARG A 67 -3.90 14.18 -11.64
CA ARG A 67 -4.06 13.58 -12.95
C ARG A 67 -5.31 12.72 -13.02
N ASN A 68 -5.88 12.66 -14.21
CA ASN A 68 -6.93 11.72 -14.55
C ASN A 68 -6.31 10.33 -14.65
N GLN A 69 -6.64 9.47 -13.69
CA GLN A 69 -6.16 8.10 -13.62
C GLN A 69 -7.34 7.16 -13.80
N ILE A 70 -7.09 6.03 -14.47
CA ILE A 70 -8.08 4.95 -14.56
C ILE A 70 -8.03 4.21 -13.23
N THR A 71 -9.14 4.15 -12.52
CA THR A 71 -9.33 3.36 -11.30
C THR A 71 -10.54 2.45 -11.46
N PRO A 72 -10.60 1.31 -10.75
CA PRO A 72 -11.83 0.51 -10.69
C PRO A 72 -13.01 1.39 -10.27
N SER A 73 -14.18 1.22 -10.90
CA SER A 73 -15.37 1.98 -10.53
C SER A 73 -15.93 1.49 -9.20
N GLY A 74 -16.14 2.41 -8.28
CA GLY A 74 -16.89 2.22 -7.04
C GLY A 74 -17.15 3.60 -6.45
N ASP A 75 -18.38 3.87 -6.03
CA ASP A 75 -18.66 5.05 -5.19
C ASP A 75 -17.75 4.99 -3.96
N THR A 76 -17.45 6.13 -3.38
CA THR A 76 -16.44 6.35 -2.33
C THR A 76 -16.56 5.54 -1.04
N SER A 77 -17.51 4.61 -0.93
CA SER A 77 -17.44 3.49 0.01
C SER A 77 -17.06 2.23 -0.78
N GLN A 78 -16.00 1.53 -0.38
CA GLN A 78 -15.45 0.35 -1.07
C GLN A 78 -16.40 -0.87 -1.10
N VAL A 79 -17.68 -0.66 -0.78
CA VAL A 79 -18.79 -1.61 -0.63
C VAL A 79 -19.19 -2.28 -1.95
N ARG A 80 -18.59 -1.98 -3.10
CA ARG A 80 -18.92 -2.67 -4.38
C ARG A 80 -17.75 -3.23 -5.17
N LEU A 81 -16.53 -3.24 -4.62
CA LEU A 81 -15.41 -3.95 -5.25
C LEU A 81 -15.44 -5.47 -4.99
N LEU A 82 -16.09 -5.89 -3.89
CA LEU A 82 -16.11 -7.30 -3.45
C LEU A 82 -17.29 -8.11 -4.00
N GLU A 83 -18.37 -7.48 -4.46
CA GLU A 83 -19.55 -8.21 -4.96
C GLU A 83 -19.45 -8.64 -6.43
N ASN A 84 -18.43 -8.17 -7.17
CA ASN A 84 -18.23 -8.55 -8.56
C ASN A 84 -16.73 -8.61 -8.90
N THR A 85 -16.06 -9.73 -8.63
CA THR A 85 -14.74 -10.02 -9.24
C THR A 85 -14.83 -10.11 -10.78
N ALA A 86 -16.05 -10.26 -11.32
CA ALA A 86 -16.38 -10.11 -12.75
C ALA A 86 -16.50 -8.64 -13.21
N GLY A 87 -16.42 -7.67 -12.29
CA GLY A 87 -16.71 -6.24 -12.47
C GLY A 87 -15.53 -5.37 -12.89
N PHE A 88 -14.41 -5.95 -13.32
CA PHE A 88 -13.33 -5.19 -13.98
C PHE A 88 -13.77 -4.48 -15.27
N ASN A 89 -14.97 -4.77 -15.77
CA ASN A 89 -15.56 -4.14 -16.95
C ASN A 89 -16.05 -2.71 -16.71
N ALA A 90 -16.07 -2.22 -15.46
CA ALA A 90 -16.37 -0.83 -15.16
C ALA A 90 -15.13 -0.16 -14.53
N ALA A 91 -14.39 0.56 -15.35
CA ALA A 91 -13.30 1.42 -14.92
C ALA A 91 -13.73 2.87 -15.14
N THR A 92 -13.45 3.74 -14.17
CA THR A 92 -13.78 5.17 -14.27
C THR A 92 -12.48 5.97 -14.30
N VAL A 93 -12.48 7.06 -15.07
CA VAL A 93 -11.42 8.04 -15.03
C VAL A 93 -11.71 9.00 -13.88
N LEU A 94 -10.94 8.87 -12.80
CA LEU A 94 -11.07 9.71 -11.60
C LEU A 94 -9.80 10.56 -11.44
N GLY A 95 -9.98 11.82 -11.05
CA GLY A 95 -8.87 12.68 -10.68
C GLY A 95 -8.24 12.20 -9.38
N SER A 96 -6.98 11.79 -9.41
CA SER A 96 -6.19 11.41 -8.22
C SER A 96 -4.82 12.08 -8.24
N GLY A 97 -4.05 11.89 -7.18
CA GLY A 97 -2.83 12.65 -6.89
C GLY A 97 -3.13 13.72 -5.85
N LYS A 98 -2.22 13.88 -4.89
CA LYS A 98 -2.42 14.73 -3.72
C LYS A 98 -2.43 16.22 -4.09
N LYS A 99 -1.31 16.74 -4.59
CA LYS A 99 -1.08 18.15 -4.90
C LYS A 99 -1.46 19.01 -3.69
N ASP A 100 -2.58 19.71 -3.80
CA ASP A 100 -3.18 20.62 -2.83
C ASP A 100 -4.35 20.00 -2.03
N SER A 101 -4.72 18.74 -2.28
CA SER A 101 -5.69 18.03 -1.44
C SER A 101 -5.09 17.75 -0.07
N PHE A 102 -5.79 18.19 0.97
CA PHE A 102 -5.44 17.92 2.36
C PHE A 102 -6.70 17.85 3.22
N PRO A 103 -7.58 16.88 2.97
CA PRO A 103 -8.86 16.76 3.66
C PRO A 103 -8.68 16.51 5.17
N ILE A 104 -9.61 17.04 5.96
CA ILE A 104 -9.70 16.87 7.41
C ILE A 104 -11.03 16.29 7.81
N ALA A 105 -11.08 15.65 8.98
CA ALA A 105 -12.34 15.21 9.57
C ALA A 105 -13.26 16.42 9.84
N ASP A 106 -14.58 16.19 9.79
CA ASP A 106 -15.58 17.23 10.07
C ASP A 106 -15.45 17.84 11.47
N THR A 107 -14.88 17.06 12.40
CA THR A 107 -14.58 17.47 13.78
C THR A 107 -13.23 18.19 13.92
N GLY A 108 -12.48 18.33 12.83
CA GLY A 108 -11.16 18.94 12.78
C GLY A 108 -11.20 20.45 12.64
N THR A 109 -10.16 21.13 13.13
CA THR A 109 -9.98 22.58 12.99
C THR A 109 -8.74 22.87 12.16
N ARG A 110 -8.94 23.50 11.00
CA ARG A 110 -7.88 23.85 10.03
C ARG A 110 -6.89 24.84 10.63
N ALA A 111 -5.59 24.57 10.48
CA ALA A 111 -4.54 25.54 10.81
C ALA A 111 -4.29 26.49 9.64
N SER A 112 -4.26 27.79 9.88
CA SER A 112 -4.20 28.84 8.84
C SER A 112 -3.02 29.80 8.99
N ALA A 113 -2.34 29.78 10.14
CA ALA A 113 -1.20 30.63 10.45
C ALA A 113 -0.08 29.87 11.17
N PRO A 114 1.16 30.41 11.15
CA PRO A 114 2.25 29.89 11.98
C PRO A 114 1.87 29.89 13.46
N GLY A 115 2.09 28.77 14.15
CA GLY A 115 1.78 28.60 15.57
C GLY A 115 0.41 27.97 15.86
N ASP A 116 -0.46 27.83 14.86
CA ASP A 116 -1.72 27.11 15.02
C ASP A 116 -1.46 25.60 15.32
N PRO A 117 -2.27 24.98 16.20
CA PRO A 117 -2.07 23.59 16.59
C PRO A 117 -2.43 22.63 15.44
N LEU A 118 -1.40 22.04 14.81
CA LEU A 118 -1.57 21.11 13.67
C LEU A 118 -2.28 19.79 14.02
N ALA A 119 -2.21 19.36 15.29
CA ALA A 119 -2.88 18.14 15.74
C ALA A 119 -4.42 18.27 15.74
N GLY A 120 -4.93 19.50 15.91
CA GLY A 120 -6.37 19.78 15.89
C GLY A 120 -7.00 19.63 14.52
N GLU A 121 -6.19 19.57 13.45
CA GLU A 121 -6.68 19.44 12.09
C GLU A 121 -7.33 18.09 11.82
N LYS A 122 -6.91 17.01 12.49
CA LYS A 122 -7.44 15.65 12.27
C LYS A 122 -7.40 15.25 10.79
N ALA A 123 -6.19 15.24 10.22
CA ALA A 123 -5.95 14.96 8.81
C ALA A 123 -6.47 13.57 8.39
N LEU A 124 -7.21 13.52 7.28
CA LEU A 124 -7.70 12.27 6.69
C LEU A 124 -6.67 11.59 5.78
N LEU A 125 -5.54 12.23 5.54
CA LEU A 125 -4.43 11.61 4.82
C LEU A 125 -3.48 10.91 5.80
N LEU A 126 -2.97 9.76 5.38
CA LEU A 126 -1.90 9.03 6.09
C LEU A 126 -0.54 9.64 5.72
N ASN A 127 0.20 10.09 6.73
CA ASN A 127 1.59 10.51 6.64
C ASN A 127 2.51 9.28 6.84
N PRO A 128 3.24 8.81 5.82
CA PRO A 128 4.09 7.63 5.92
C PRO A 128 5.21 7.71 6.98
N CYS A 129 5.51 8.90 7.50
CA CYS A 129 6.52 9.10 8.54
C CYS A 129 5.94 9.17 9.97
N GLU A 130 4.63 9.33 10.12
CA GLU A 130 3.98 9.53 11.43
C GLU A 130 2.90 8.47 11.72
N ASP A 131 2.23 7.99 10.67
CA ASP A 131 1.10 7.06 10.78
C ASP A 131 1.51 5.63 10.47
N ASP A 132 0.87 4.69 11.17
CA ASP A 132 0.90 3.27 10.81
C ASP A 132 -0.14 2.99 9.71
N PRO A 133 0.27 2.67 8.47
CA PRO A 133 -0.67 2.35 7.40
C PRO A 133 -1.47 1.08 7.68
N ASP A 134 -0.94 0.11 8.43
CA ASP A 134 -1.63 -1.17 8.68
C ASP A 134 -2.84 -1.00 9.61
N ALA A 135 -2.90 0.09 10.37
CA ALA A 135 -4.06 0.46 11.16
C ALA A 135 -5.27 0.89 10.30
N HIS A 136 -5.01 1.34 9.07
CA HIS A 136 -6.00 2.00 8.22
C HIS A 136 -6.19 1.34 6.85
N LEU A 137 -5.22 0.57 6.39
CA LEU A 137 -5.19 -0.08 5.09
C LEU A 137 -5.15 -1.60 5.24
N SER A 138 -5.72 -2.29 4.29
CA SER A 138 -5.60 -3.73 4.10
C SER A 138 -5.40 -4.04 2.62
N TYR A 139 -5.05 -5.28 2.32
CA TYR A 139 -4.85 -5.75 0.95
C TYR A 139 -5.83 -6.88 0.67
N HIS A 140 -6.48 -6.82 -0.48
CA HIS A 140 -7.32 -7.91 -0.97
C HIS A 140 -6.49 -8.88 -1.80
N PHE A 141 -6.63 -10.17 -1.49
CA PHE A 141 -6.02 -11.26 -2.22
C PHE A 141 -7.08 -12.30 -2.54
N ASP A 142 -7.19 -12.66 -3.82
CA ASP A 142 -8.03 -13.75 -4.32
C ASP A 142 -7.09 -14.71 -5.07
N PRO A 143 -6.84 -15.93 -4.55
CA PRO A 143 -5.97 -16.90 -5.20
C PRO A 143 -6.46 -17.36 -6.59
N ASP A 144 -7.78 -17.41 -6.78
CA ASP A 144 -8.40 -17.84 -8.04
C ASP A 144 -8.38 -16.71 -9.08
N HIS A 145 -8.52 -15.46 -8.62
CA HIS A 145 -8.49 -14.27 -9.46
C HIS A 145 -7.52 -13.21 -8.91
N PRO A 146 -6.20 -13.44 -9.00
CA PRO A 146 -5.23 -12.58 -8.35
C PRO A 146 -5.30 -11.15 -8.88
N VAL A 147 -5.79 -10.26 -8.01
CA VAL A 147 -5.76 -8.81 -8.13
C VAL A 147 -5.24 -8.24 -6.83
N SER A 148 -4.30 -7.28 -6.91
CA SER A 148 -3.86 -6.51 -5.76
C SER A 148 -4.60 -5.16 -5.65
N LEU A 149 -5.61 -5.12 -4.79
CA LEU A 149 -6.29 -3.89 -4.38
C LEU A 149 -5.92 -3.54 -2.94
N VAL A 150 -5.76 -2.24 -2.67
CA VAL A 150 -5.67 -1.71 -1.31
C VAL A 150 -7.07 -1.32 -0.88
N LEU A 151 -7.46 -1.78 0.31
CA LEU A 151 -8.76 -1.49 0.89
C LEU A 151 -8.60 -0.70 2.19
N ALA A 152 -9.66 0.01 2.60
CA ALA A 152 -9.72 0.64 3.90
C ALA A 152 -10.02 -0.44 4.93
N ARG A 153 -9.28 -0.43 6.04
CA ARG A 153 -9.47 -1.38 7.13
C ARG A 153 -10.76 -1.02 7.90
N PRO A 154 -11.53 -2.01 8.38
CA PRO A 154 -12.55 -1.77 9.38
C PRO A 154 -11.94 -1.08 10.60
N LEU A 155 -12.58 -0.01 11.06
CA LEU A 155 -12.10 0.77 12.20
C LEU A 155 -13.18 0.76 13.29
N PRO A 156 -12.85 0.34 14.54
CA PRO A 156 -13.75 0.50 15.67
C PRO A 156 -14.25 1.93 15.78
N ALA A 157 -15.46 2.13 16.34
CA ALA A 157 -16.11 3.43 16.39
C ALA A 157 -15.18 4.53 16.95
N ASP A 158 -14.71 5.38 16.06
CA ASP A 158 -13.88 6.54 16.30
C ASP A 158 -14.65 7.77 15.81
N PRO A 159 -14.83 8.81 16.65
CA PRO A 159 -15.65 9.97 16.32
C PRO A 159 -15.10 10.81 15.17
N ASP A 160 -13.81 10.66 14.85
CA ASP A 160 -13.09 11.47 13.87
C ASP A 160 -12.79 10.69 12.59
N TYR A 161 -12.55 9.38 12.72
CA TYR A 161 -11.95 8.58 11.63
C TYR A 161 -12.77 7.36 11.20
N SER A 162 -13.88 7.03 11.86
CA SER A 162 -14.79 5.97 11.39
C SER A 162 -15.82 6.51 10.41
N GLY A 163 -15.91 5.88 9.25
CA GLY A 163 -16.96 6.15 8.27
C GLY A 163 -18.29 5.54 8.70
N ALA A 164 -19.38 5.99 8.06
CA ALA A 164 -20.72 5.43 8.29
C ALA A 164 -20.82 3.93 7.95
N ASP A 165 -19.91 3.43 7.11
CA ASP A 165 -19.74 2.03 6.73
C ASP A 165 -18.84 1.23 7.69
N GLY A 166 -18.36 1.86 8.78
CA GLY A 166 -17.44 1.24 9.74
C GLY A 166 -16.00 1.09 9.23
N LEU A 167 -15.66 1.68 8.08
CA LEU A 167 -14.31 1.66 7.53
C LEU A 167 -13.52 2.89 7.99
N SER A 168 -12.19 2.78 7.93
CA SER A 168 -11.33 3.92 8.18
C SER A 168 -11.47 4.99 7.09
N LEU A 169 -11.96 6.17 7.47
CA LEU A 169 -11.97 7.35 6.61
C LEU A 169 -10.55 7.70 6.15
N ARG A 170 -9.57 7.65 7.06
CA ARG A 170 -8.17 7.92 6.72
C ARG A 170 -7.64 6.99 5.63
N GLY A 171 -7.95 5.70 5.75
CA GLY A 171 -7.60 4.69 4.75
C GLY A 171 -8.28 4.97 3.40
N ALA A 172 -9.60 5.15 3.41
CA ALA A 172 -10.37 5.39 2.19
C ALA A 172 -9.93 6.66 1.46
N THR A 173 -9.77 7.77 2.18
CA THR A 173 -9.32 9.05 1.64
C THR A 173 -7.91 8.94 1.08
N SER A 174 -6.98 8.27 1.77
CA SER A 174 -5.60 8.08 1.30
C SER A 174 -5.53 7.21 0.04
N ILE A 175 -6.32 6.13 -0.03
CA ILE A 175 -6.41 5.27 -1.23
C ILE A 175 -6.83 6.10 -2.45
N HIS A 176 -7.84 6.95 -2.29
CA HIS A 176 -8.34 7.81 -3.36
C HIS A 176 -7.35 8.91 -3.73
N VAL A 177 -6.94 9.73 -2.76
CA VAL A 177 -6.12 10.93 -2.99
C VAL A 177 -4.73 10.55 -3.51
N TYR A 178 -4.09 9.50 -2.98
CA TYR A 178 -2.79 9.04 -3.46
C TYR A 178 -2.91 8.17 -4.73
N GLY A 179 -4.12 7.80 -5.13
CA GLY A 179 -4.36 6.92 -6.28
C GLY A 179 -3.72 5.54 -6.08
N LEU A 180 -3.87 4.94 -4.89
CA LEU A 180 -3.28 3.65 -4.54
C LEU A 180 -3.89 2.48 -5.31
N ASN A 181 -5.05 2.68 -5.95
CA ASN A 181 -5.70 1.70 -6.84
C ASN A 181 -5.76 2.16 -8.30
N ARG A 182 -4.86 3.06 -8.74
CA ARG A 182 -4.73 3.39 -10.17
C ARG A 182 -4.30 2.16 -10.98
N LEU A 183 -4.83 2.03 -12.19
CA LEU A 183 -4.73 0.83 -13.03
C LEU A 183 -3.30 0.30 -13.16
N ARG A 184 -2.33 1.17 -13.49
CA ARG A 184 -0.93 0.75 -13.67
C ARG A 184 -0.29 0.25 -12.37
N LEU A 185 -0.68 0.81 -11.23
CA LEU A 185 -0.19 0.36 -9.92
C LEU A 185 -0.82 -0.98 -9.53
N VAL A 186 -2.12 -1.14 -9.75
CA VAL A 186 -2.82 -2.42 -9.58
C VAL A 186 -2.17 -3.50 -10.45
N GLN A 187 -1.92 -3.23 -11.74
CA GLN A 187 -1.25 -4.17 -12.65
C GLN A 187 0.15 -4.56 -12.16
N ALA A 188 0.95 -3.59 -11.72
CA ALA A 188 2.31 -3.85 -11.22
C ALA A 188 2.29 -4.73 -9.95
N ARG A 189 1.42 -4.42 -8.99
CA ARG A 189 1.27 -5.24 -7.77
C ARG A 189 0.67 -6.61 -8.07
N THR A 190 -0.28 -6.70 -8.99
CA THR A 190 -0.88 -7.99 -9.43
C THR A 190 0.17 -8.89 -10.09
N ALA A 191 1.09 -8.34 -10.89
CA ALA A 191 2.19 -9.11 -11.45
C ALA A 191 3.10 -9.69 -10.36
N LEU A 192 3.36 -8.90 -9.30
CA LEU A 192 4.12 -9.36 -8.14
C LEU A 192 3.36 -10.45 -7.35
N LEU A 193 2.06 -10.26 -7.13
CA LEU A 193 1.18 -11.21 -6.46
C LEU A 193 1.15 -12.56 -7.18
N ARG A 194 0.99 -12.58 -8.50
CA ARG A 194 1.02 -13.81 -9.31
C ARG A 194 2.33 -14.56 -9.17
N ARG A 195 3.45 -13.83 -9.09
CA ARG A 195 4.76 -14.43 -8.84
C ARG A 195 4.85 -15.05 -7.45
N LEU A 196 4.28 -14.38 -6.42
CA LEU A 196 4.23 -14.91 -5.06
C LEU A 196 3.38 -16.18 -4.98
N GLU A 197 2.18 -16.20 -5.57
CA GLU A 197 1.31 -17.39 -5.61
C GLU A 197 2.02 -18.58 -6.29
N PHE A 198 2.72 -18.34 -7.40
CA PHE A 198 3.52 -19.37 -8.06
C PHE A 198 4.63 -19.91 -7.15
N LEU A 199 5.39 -19.02 -6.49
CA LEU A 199 6.46 -19.43 -5.59
C LEU A 199 5.93 -20.18 -4.36
N ALA A 200 4.79 -19.76 -3.82
CA ALA A 200 4.11 -20.46 -2.72
C ALA A 200 3.72 -21.89 -3.12
N GLY A 201 3.04 -22.05 -4.27
CA GLY A 201 2.66 -23.37 -4.77
C GLY A 201 3.87 -24.28 -4.96
N LEU A 202 4.93 -23.75 -5.58
CA LEU A 202 6.18 -24.49 -5.76
C LEU A 202 6.82 -24.89 -4.41
N ALA A 203 6.84 -23.99 -3.42
CA ALA A 203 7.40 -24.28 -2.10
C ALA A 203 6.61 -25.40 -1.40
N VAL A 204 5.27 -25.33 -1.43
CA VAL A 204 4.39 -26.35 -0.85
C VAL A 204 4.61 -27.71 -1.52
N ASP A 205 4.62 -27.76 -2.86
CA ASP A 205 4.85 -29.00 -3.60
C ASP A 205 6.20 -29.64 -3.29
N LEU A 206 7.26 -28.82 -3.21
CA LEU A 206 8.60 -29.28 -2.83
C LEU A 206 8.61 -29.86 -1.42
N LYS A 207 7.97 -29.18 -0.44
CA LYS A 207 7.89 -29.67 0.94
C LYS A 207 7.11 -30.98 1.04
N LEU A 208 5.96 -31.09 0.38
CA LEU A 208 5.17 -32.33 0.35
C LEU A 208 5.93 -33.49 -0.30
N LEU A 209 6.68 -33.24 -1.37
CA LEU A 209 7.52 -34.26 -1.99
C LEU A 209 8.67 -34.68 -1.06
N ALA A 210 9.32 -33.71 -0.41
CA ALA A 210 10.37 -33.97 0.57
C ALA A 210 9.88 -34.87 1.70
N ASP A 211 8.72 -34.57 2.29
CA ASP A 211 8.14 -35.36 3.39
C ASP A 211 7.85 -36.80 2.95
N ARG A 212 7.32 -36.99 1.73
CA ARG A 212 7.05 -38.33 1.17
C ARG A 212 8.31 -39.16 0.95
N LEU A 213 9.43 -38.52 0.59
CA LEU A 213 10.71 -39.20 0.40
C LEU A 213 11.37 -39.51 1.74
N GLN A 214 11.33 -38.58 2.70
CA GLN A 214 11.89 -38.76 4.04
C GLN A 214 11.15 -39.82 4.86
N ALA A 215 9.86 -40.03 4.60
CA ALA A 215 9.09 -41.11 5.24
C ALA A 215 9.50 -42.52 4.79
N ARG A 216 10.37 -42.66 3.78
CA ARG A 216 10.88 -43.97 3.33
C ARG A 216 12.03 -44.43 4.22
N ALA A 217 12.17 -45.75 4.38
CA ALA A 217 13.25 -46.35 5.17
C ALA A 217 14.59 -46.46 4.40
N ASP A 218 14.71 -45.80 3.25
CA ASP A 218 15.89 -45.80 2.39
C ASP A 218 16.72 -44.52 2.65
N PRO A 219 17.98 -44.64 3.11
CA PRO A 219 18.84 -43.49 3.42
C PRO A 219 19.07 -42.53 2.24
N ASP A 220 19.16 -43.04 1.01
CA ASP A 220 19.39 -42.21 -0.17
C ASP A 220 18.13 -41.41 -0.51
N LEU A 221 16.94 -42.02 -0.34
CA LEU A 221 15.66 -41.31 -0.49
C LEU A 221 15.46 -40.27 0.62
N GLN A 222 15.87 -40.57 1.86
CA GLN A 222 15.84 -39.61 2.96
C GLN A 222 16.74 -38.40 2.69
N ALA A 223 17.97 -38.64 2.21
CA ALA A 223 18.91 -37.59 1.84
C ALA A 223 18.37 -36.73 0.68
N ALA A 224 17.82 -37.36 -0.36
CA ALA A 224 17.17 -36.65 -1.46
C ALA A 224 15.98 -35.79 -0.98
N GLY A 225 15.15 -36.32 -0.07
CA GLY A 225 14.07 -35.58 0.56
C GLY A 225 14.57 -34.37 1.34
N ALA A 226 15.65 -34.49 2.10
CA ALA A 226 16.28 -33.36 2.79
C ALA A 226 16.77 -32.27 1.83
N GLN A 227 17.38 -32.66 0.71
CA GLN A 227 17.79 -31.71 -0.33
C GLN A 227 16.60 -30.98 -0.96
N ILE A 228 15.51 -31.69 -1.27
CA ILE A 228 14.28 -31.09 -1.81
C ILE A 228 13.64 -30.13 -0.80
N SER A 229 13.62 -30.52 0.48
CA SER A 229 13.13 -29.65 1.56
C SER A 229 13.90 -28.32 1.60
N GLY A 230 15.23 -28.38 1.42
CA GLY A 230 16.08 -27.20 1.34
C GLY A 230 15.78 -26.29 0.13
N PHE A 231 15.38 -26.84 -1.01
CA PHE A 231 14.89 -26.02 -2.13
C PHE A 231 13.58 -25.31 -1.78
N GLY A 232 12.66 -25.98 -1.08
CA GLY A 232 11.45 -25.35 -0.55
C GLY A 232 11.77 -24.17 0.38
N ASP A 233 12.72 -24.33 1.30
CA ASP A 233 13.17 -23.25 2.19
C ASP A 233 13.78 -22.08 1.43
N ALA A 234 14.56 -22.35 0.38
CA ALA A 234 15.14 -21.31 -0.45
C ALA A 234 14.09 -20.48 -1.20
N VAL A 235 12.99 -21.11 -1.64
CA VAL A 235 11.85 -20.44 -2.27
C VAL A 235 11.12 -19.55 -1.26
N VAL A 236 10.81 -20.07 -0.06
CA VAL A 236 10.18 -19.27 1.02
C VAL A 236 11.08 -18.09 1.41
N ALA A 237 12.39 -18.29 1.50
CA ALA A 237 13.34 -17.22 1.79
C ALA A 237 13.37 -16.15 0.69
N GLU A 238 13.19 -16.51 -0.59
CA GLU A 238 13.04 -15.53 -1.68
C GLU A 238 11.76 -14.73 -1.56
N MET A 239 10.63 -15.38 -1.24
CA MET A 239 9.36 -14.69 -1.01
C MET A 239 9.48 -13.69 0.15
N ALA A 240 10.13 -14.07 1.25
CA ALA A 240 10.42 -13.17 2.36
C ALA A 240 11.33 -12.01 1.95
N ARG A 241 12.34 -12.24 1.10
CA ARG A 241 13.20 -11.17 0.55
C ARG A 241 12.41 -10.16 -0.28
N MET A 242 11.35 -10.58 -0.97
CA MET A 242 10.50 -9.69 -1.76
C MET A 242 9.70 -8.71 -0.88
N GLY A 243 9.46 -9.03 0.40
CA GLY A 243 8.75 -8.18 1.37
C GLY A 243 9.64 -7.22 2.17
N ARG A 244 10.95 -7.20 1.94
CA ARG A 244 11.85 -6.31 2.68
C ARG A 244 11.54 -4.83 2.43
N PRO A 245 11.79 -3.92 3.39
CA PRO A 245 11.49 -2.49 3.25
C PRO A 245 12.18 -1.81 2.06
N ASP A 246 13.30 -2.34 1.58
CA ASP A 246 14.03 -1.85 0.42
C ASP A 246 13.47 -2.36 -0.93
N ARG A 247 12.40 -3.17 -0.92
CA ARG A 247 11.74 -3.69 -2.13
C ARG A 247 10.47 -2.91 -2.47
N PRO A 248 10.07 -2.86 -3.76
CA PRO A 248 8.84 -2.18 -4.15
C PRO A 248 7.63 -2.97 -3.69
N TYR A 249 6.58 -2.26 -3.28
CA TYR A 249 5.32 -2.85 -2.79
C TYR A 249 5.52 -3.77 -1.58
N SER A 250 6.51 -3.48 -0.75
CA SER A 250 6.91 -4.30 0.40
C SER A 250 5.77 -4.50 1.41
N ALA A 251 4.92 -3.49 1.63
CA ALA A 251 3.74 -3.65 2.48
C ALA A 251 2.73 -4.66 1.89
N ALA A 252 2.50 -4.62 0.58
CA ALA A 252 1.61 -5.58 -0.09
C ALA A 252 2.14 -7.01 -0.01
N VAL A 253 3.45 -7.20 -0.20
CA VAL A 253 4.10 -8.52 -0.07
C VAL A 253 4.05 -9.03 1.36
N THR A 254 4.31 -8.16 2.34
CA THR A 254 4.26 -8.52 3.77
C THR A 254 2.86 -8.95 4.18
N ALA A 255 1.83 -8.18 3.76
CA ALA A 255 0.43 -8.54 4.00
C ALA A 255 0.06 -9.87 3.34
N TRP A 256 0.55 -10.12 2.12
CA TRP A 256 0.35 -11.39 1.42
C TRP A 256 1.04 -12.57 2.13
N MET A 257 2.28 -12.39 2.60
CA MET A 257 3.00 -13.43 3.34
C MET A 257 2.26 -13.81 4.62
N ALA A 258 1.73 -12.82 5.35
CA ALA A 258 0.91 -13.07 6.53
C ALA A 258 -0.39 -13.82 6.18
N ASP A 259 -1.00 -13.51 5.04
CA ASP A 259 -2.17 -14.22 4.54
C ASP A 259 -1.87 -15.67 4.13
N PHE A 260 -0.76 -15.88 3.43
CA PHE A 260 -0.30 -17.20 3.05
C PHE A 260 -0.06 -18.11 4.26
N VAL A 261 0.58 -17.60 5.31
CA VAL A 261 0.77 -18.35 6.57
C VAL A 261 -0.58 -18.71 7.20
N ARG A 262 -1.52 -17.77 7.29
CA ARG A 262 -2.87 -18.08 7.80
C ARG A 262 -3.58 -19.15 6.98
N ARG A 263 -3.49 -19.09 5.64
CA ARG A 263 -4.08 -20.10 4.75
C ARG A 263 -3.51 -21.49 5.03
N LEU A 264 -2.20 -21.60 5.26
CA LEU A 264 -1.55 -22.86 5.61
C LEU A 264 -1.97 -23.40 6.99
N GLU A 265 -2.22 -22.53 7.97
CA GLU A 265 -2.70 -22.93 9.31
C GLU A 265 -4.16 -23.41 9.29
N THR A 266 -4.95 -22.95 8.33
CA THR A 266 -6.37 -23.31 8.18
C THR A 266 -6.64 -24.48 7.23
N ALA A 267 -5.62 -24.94 6.48
CA ALA A 267 -5.69 -26.00 5.49
C ALA A 267 -5.41 -27.38 6.11
#